data_AF-A0A1S6XR99-F1
#
_entry.id   AF-A0A1S6XR99-F1
#
_cell.length_a   1.000
_cell.length_b   1.000
_cell.length_c   1.000
_cell.angle_alpha   90.00
_cell.angle_beta   90.00
_cell.angle_gamma   90.00
#
_symmetry.space_group_name_H-M   'P 1'
#
loop_
_entity.id
_entity.type
_entity.pdbx_description
1 polymer ?
#
loop_
_entity_poly.entity_id
_entity_poly.type
_entity_poly.pdbx_seq_one_letter_code
_entity_poly.pdbx_strand_id
1 'polypeptide(L)'
;MITDGQVHDIPKLSELHDSAPINALITGRANEFDRQIKFISPPRFALINKPQVLSILVEDKGQPQEAIPAQANISISVNGQEVGHYSVTPGTIFQTEITLPHAEKNIIQATTDTYEGELSFDNNRAIAVIEGIRENLRVLLISGAPYNGERTWRDLLKSDSNIDLVHFTILRPPEKADNTPLSQLSLVVFPTTQLFVEEINNFDLIILDGFQHSNVLPLIYYDYIAQYVQKGGALLIVTGPEFANEQSLAKTPLISVLPALPNGAIIQKPFRPTLTKEGERHPVTRGLATPTHPASQWGRWLRQIAIQNTNKSIPIMKGADEQPLLLLSHTGKGRVGMLLSDESWLWARGFEGGDLTLLFIVALLIGS
;
A
#
# COMPACT_ATOMS: atom_id res chain seq x y z
N MET A 1 -30.13 -45.56 -18.38
CA MET A 1 -29.90 -44.13 -18.11
C MET A 1 -30.55 -43.77 -16.79
N ILE A 2 -29.88 -43.00 -15.94
CA ILE A 2 -30.52 -42.39 -14.76
C ILE A 2 -30.47 -40.88 -15.04
N THR A 3 -31.61 -40.20 -14.96
CA THR A 3 -31.75 -38.79 -15.32
C THR A 3 -32.83 -38.15 -14.45
N ASP A 4 -32.75 -36.85 -14.23
CA ASP A 4 -33.83 -36.05 -13.65
C ASP A 4 -34.92 -35.68 -14.69
N GLY A 5 -34.73 -36.03 -15.96
CA GLY A 5 -35.63 -35.70 -17.06
C GLY A 5 -35.32 -34.36 -17.74
N GLN A 6 -34.28 -33.65 -17.31
CA GLN A 6 -33.77 -32.45 -17.97
C GLN A 6 -32.61 -32.81 -18.90
N VAL A 7 -32.56 -32.15 -20.06
CA VAL A 7 -31.50 -32.36 -21.06
C VAL A 7 -30.55 -31.18 -20.99
N HIS A 8 -29.45 -31.34 -20.26
CA HIS A 8 -28.44 -30.29 -20.09
C HIS A 8 -27.38 -30.30 -21.19
N ASP A 9 -27.06 -31.49 -21.71
CA ASP A 9 -26.07 -31.69 -22.79
C ASP A 9 -26.58 -32.78 -23.74
N ILE A 10 -26.84 -32.42 -25.01
CA ILE A 10 -27.23 -33.39 -26.06
C ILE A 10 -25.94 -33.91 -26.73
N PRO A 11 -25.52 -35.17 -26.51
CA PRO A 11 -24.41 -35.74 -27.27
C PRO A 11 -24.78 -35.90 -28.75
N LYS A 12 -23.77 -35.89 -29.63
CA LYS A 12 -23.99 -36.16 -31.06
C LYS A 12 -24.51 -37.59 -31.23
N LEU A 13 -25.68 -37.75 -31.87
CA LEU A 13 -26.42 -39.02 -32.01
C LEU A 13 -25.60 -40.20 -32.56
N SER A 14 -24.47 -39.95 -33.23
CA SER A 14 -23.63 -40.94 -33.90
C SER A 14 -22.99 -42.01 -33.00
N GLU A 15 -23.10 -41.90 -31.68
CA GLU A 15 -22.54 -42.86 -30.71
C GLU A 15 -23.60 -43.81 -30.11
N LEU A 16 -24.89 -43.58 -30.38
CA LEU A 16 -25.97 -44.43 -29.89
C LEU A 16 -26.30 -45.49 -30.94
N HIS A 17 -26.15 -46.77 -30.59
CA HIS A 17 -26.58 -47.88 -31.45
C HIS A 17 -28.11 -47.87 -31.57
N ASP A 18 -28.64 -47.57 -32.77
CA ASP A 18 -30.08 -47.45 -33.09
C ASP A 18 -30.93 -48.72 -32.89
N SER A 19 -30.36 -49.80 -32.35
CA SER A 19 -30.97 -51.15 -32.36
C SER A 19 -31.31 -51.70 -30.98
N ALA A 20 -31.09 -50.96 -29.89
CA ALA A 20 -31.34 -51.43 -28.53
C ALA A 20 -32.32 -50.53 -27.76
N PRO A 21 -33.23 -51.09 -26.94
CA PRO A 21 -34.12 -50.29 -26.10
C PRO A 21 -33.32 -49.52 -25.04
N ILE A 22 -33.56 -48.20 -24.97
CA ILE A 22 -33.01 -47.35 -23.91
C ILE A 22 -33.94 -47.41 -22.71
N ASN A 23 -33.48 -48.03 -21.63
CA ASN A 23 -34.17 -47.97 -20.33
C ASN A 23 -33.69 -46.74 -19.56
N ALA A 24 -34.64 -45.92 -19.09
CA ALA A 24 -34.35 -44.75 -18.25
C ALA A 24 -35.07 -44.86 -16.91
N LEU A 25 -34.36 -44.58 -15.82
CA LEU A 25 -34.92 -44.30 -14.50
C LEU A 25 -34.93 -42.79 -14.33
N ILE A 26 -36.13 -42.20 -14.37
CA ILE A 26 -36.33 -40.77 -14.15
C ILE A 26 -36.49 -40.55 -12.64
N THR A 27 -35.54 -39.85 -12.03
CA THR A 27 -35.56 -39.57 -10.59
C THR A 27 -36.24 -38.24 -10.25
N GLY A 28 -36.36 -37.34 -11.22
CA GLY A 28 -37.04 -36.05 -11.05
C GLY A 28 -38.55 -36.15 -11.15
N ARG A 29 -39.24 -35.19 -10.54
CA ARG A 29 -40.71 -35.03 -10.57
C ARG A 29 -41.07 -33.77 -11.35
N ALA A 30 -42.21 -33.79 -12.05
CA ALA A 30 -42.64 -32.70 -12.93
C ALA A 30 -42.85 -31.34 -12.24
N ASN A 31 -43.04 -31.33 -10.92
CA ASN A 31 -43.37 -30.14 -10.12
C ASN A 31 -42.26 -29.82 -9.11
N GLU A 32 -41.00 -30.12 -9.44
CA GLU A 32 -39.86 -29.75 -8.62
C GLU A 32 -39.53 -28.27 -8.80
N PHE A 33 -39.24 -27.61 -7.68
CA PHE A 33 -38.85 -26.22 -7.62
C PHE A 33 -37.49 -26.14 -6.92
N ASP A 34 -36.61 -25.24 -7.36
CA ASP A 34 -35.32 -25.01 -6.73
C ASP A 34 -34.87 -23.58 -6.97
N ARG A 35 -34.56 -22.85 -5.89
CA ARG A 35 -33.93 -21.53 -5.99
C ARG A 35 -32.43 -21.69 -5.78
N GLN A 36 -31.66 -21.28 -6.78
CA GLN A 36 -30.21 -21.34 -6.75
C GLN A 36 -29.61 -19.95 -6.78
N ILE A 37 -28.73 -19.63 -5.84
CA ILE A 37 -27.87 -18.44 -5.91
C ILE A 37 -26.45 -18.86 -6.32
N LYS A 38 -25.80 -18.09 -7.20
CA LYS A 38 -24.41 -18.34 -7.62
C LYS A 38 -23.65 -17.05 -7.90
N PHE A 39 -22.33 -17.10 -7.67
CA PHE A 39 -21.42 -16.05 -8.13
C PHE A 39 -21.07 -16.26 -9.60
N ILE A 40 -21.10 -15.19 -10.38
CA ILE A 40 -20.69 -15.20 -11.79
C ILE A 40 -19.22 -14.77 -11.84
N SER A 41 -18.34 -15.75 -12.06
CA SER A 41 -16.89 -15.55 -12.24
C SER A 41 -16.25 -14.64 -11.19
N PRO A 42 -16.34 -14.97 -9.88
CA PRO A 42 -15.69 -14.17 -8.85
C PRO A 42 -14.17 -14.12 -9.08
N PRO A 43 -13.51 -12.96 -8.93
CA PRO A 43 -12.07 -12.87 -9.14
C PRO A 43 -11.32 -13.66 -8.07
N ARG A 44 -10.14 -14.21 -8.43
CA ARG A 44 -9.30 -14.91 -7.45
C ARG A 44 -8.59 -13.97 -6.49
N PHE A 45 -8.26 -12.77 -6.97
CA PHE A 45 -7.53 -11.75 -6.23
C PHE A 45 -8.24 -10.40 -6.33
N ALA A 46 -8.20 -9.62 -5.27
CA ALA A 46 -8.69 -8.25 -5.28
C ALA A 46 -7.95 -7.37 -4.27
N LEU A 47 -7.91 -6.06 -4.53
CA LEU A 47 -7.27 -5.10 -3.63
C LEU A 47 -8.08 -4.94 -2.35
N ILE A 48 -7.41 -5.03 -1.20
CA ILE A 48 -8.03 -4.74 0.11
C ILE A 48 -8.41 -3.26 0.20
N ASN A 49 -9.43 -2.94 1.01
CA ASN A 49 -9.90 -1.56 1.25
C ASN A 49 -10.32 -0.76 0.01
N LYS A 50 -10.46 -1.41 -1.15
CA LYS A 50 -11.02 -0.82 -2.37
C LYS A 50 -12.32 -1.52 -2.75
N PRO A 51 -13.33 -0.80 -3.26
CA PRO A 51 -14.55 -1.41 -3.77
C PRO A 51 -14.25 -2.39 -4.92
N GLN A 52 -14.88 -3.56 -4.89
CA GLN A 52 -14.77 -4.62 -5.89
C GLN A 52 -16.15 -5.04 -6.34
N VAL A 53 -16.38 -5.02 -7.66
CA VAL A 53 -17.66 -5.43 -8.23
C VAL A 53 -17.78 -6.95 -8.21
N LEU A 54 -18.88 -7.43 -7.63
CA LEU A 54 -19.27 -8.83 -7.57
C LEU A 54 -20.55 -9.04 -8.36
N SER A 55 -20.58 -10.05 -9.21
CA SER A 55 -21.75 -10.42 -10.00
C SER A 55 -22.41 -11.66 -9.43
N ILE A 56 -23.71 -11.57 -9.15
CA ILE A 56 -24.51 -12.60 -8.50
C ILE A 56 -25.74 -12.88 -9.37
N LEU A 57 -26.09 -14.15 -9.50
CA LEU A 57 -27.31 -14.57 -10.19
C LEU A 57 -28.13 -15.45 -9.25
N VAL A 58 -29.41 -15.10 -9.10
CA VAL A 58 -30.42 -15.96 -8.48
C VAL A 58 -31.25 -16.56 -9.61
N GLU A 59 -31.43 -17.87 -9.63
CA GLU A 59 -32.22 -18.61 -10.61
C GLU A 59 -33.30 -19.40 -9.91
N ASP A 60 -34.53 -19.29 -10.41
CA ASP A 60 -35.64 -20.15 -10.00
C ASP A 60 -35.85 -21.18 -11.11
N LYS A 61 -35.73 -22.47 -10.77
CA LYS A 61 -36.00 -23.58 -11.68
C LYS A 61 -37.31 -24.24 -11.30
N GLY A 62 -38.13 -24.55 -12.30
CA GLY A 62 -39.43 -25.18 -12.12
C GLY A 62 -40.52 -24.21 -11.64
N GLN A 63 -41.61 -24.75 -11.07
CA GLN A 63 -42.74 -23.97 -10.58
C GLN A 63 -42.93 -24.21 -9.07
N PRO A 64 -42.95 -23.15 -8.24
CA PRO A 64 -43.18 -23.31 -6.82
C PRO A 64 -44.63 -23.77 -6.55
N GLN A 65 -44.82 -24.56 -5.50
CA GLN A 65 -46.15 -25.06 -5.11
C GLN A 65 -47.05 -23.94 -4.56
N GLU A 66 -46.43 -22.93 -3.94
CA GLU A 66 -47.10 -21.73 -3.42
C GLU A 66 -46.58 -20.48 -4.13
N ALA A 67 -47.35 -19.39 -4.05
CA ALA A 67 -46.95 -18.12 -4.62
C ALA A 67 -45.77 -17.53 -3.81
N ILE A 68 -44.59 -17.46 -4.43
CA ILE A 68 -43.41 -16.82 -3.86
C ILE A 68 -43.27 -15.36 -4.36
N PRO A 69 -42.59 -14.48 -3.61
CA PRO A 69 -42.32 -13.12 -4.06
C PRO A 69 -41.58 -13.07 -5.41
N ALA A 70 -41.97 -12.11 -6.26
CA ALA A 70 -41.34 -11.90 -7.57
C ALA A 70 -39.89 -11.43 -7.49
N GLN A 71 -39.48 -10.87 -6.35
CA GLN A 71 -38.09 -10.54 -6.06
C GLN A 71 -37.54 -11.46 -4.99
N ALA A 72 -36.29 -11.86 -5.13
CA ALA A 72 -35.56 -12.64 -4.14
C ALA A 72 -34.77 -11.68 -3.24
N ASN A 73 -34.94 -11.80 -1.91
CA ASN A 73 -34.03 -11.14 -1.00
C ASN A 73 -32.70 -11.89 -1.00
N ILE A 74 -31.61 -11.14 -1.05
CA ILE A 74 -30.26 -11.66 -0.91
C ILE A 74 -29.53 -10.93 0.21
N SER A 75 -28.76 -11.70 0.99
CA SER A 75 -27.85 -11.15 2.00
C SER A 75 -26.43 -11.55 1.64
N ILE A 76 -25.51 -10.59 1.72
CA ILE A 76 -24.10 -10.79 1.38
C ILE A 76 -23.29 -10.55 2.64
N SER A 77 -22.36 -11.45 2.93
CA SER A 77 -21.41 -11.30 4.03
C SER A 77 -19.99 -11.55 3.58
N VAL A 78 -19.05 -10.87 4.24
CA VAL A 78 -17.60 -11.06 4.10
C VAL A 78 -17.07 -11.50 5.45
N ASN A 79 -16.45 -12.68 5.50
CA ASN A 79 -15.96 -13.31 6.73
C ASN A 79 -17.02 -13.38 7.85
N GLY A 80 -18.28 -13.62 7.46
CA GLY A 80 -19.43 -13.71 8.38
C GLY A 80 -20.02 -12.37 8.83
N GLN A 81 -19.45 -11.23 8.43
CA GLN A 81 -20.05 -9.91 8.66
C GLN A 81 -20.93 -9.53 7.48
N GLU A 82 -22.21 -9.26 7.73
CA GLU A 82 -23.14 -8.79 6.69
C GLU A 82 -22.70 -7.43 6.15
N VAL A 83 -22.53 -7.33 4.82
CA VAL A 83 -22.09 -6.13 4.11
C VAL A 83 -23.17 -5.53 3.21
N GLY A 84 -24.27 -6.25 2.98
CA GLY A 84 -25.38 -5.74 2.19
C GLY A 84 -26.56 -6.68 2.12
N HIS A 85 -27.73 -6.08 1.93
CA HIS A 85 -29.01 -6.76 1.71
C HIS A 85 -29.69 -6.14 0.49
N TYR A 86 -30.16 -6.97 -0.45
CA TYR A 86 -30.71 -6.51 -1.72
C TYR A 86 -31.94 -7.33 -2.11
N SER A 87 -32.83 -6.71 -2.86
CA SER A 87 -33.96 -7.39 -3.49
C SER A 87 -33.69 -7.46 -4.99
N VAL A 88 -33.58 -8.66 -5.55
CA VAL A 88 -33.15 -8.90 -6.94
C VAL A 88 -34.19 -9.68 -7.71
N THR A 89 -34.28 -9.45 -9.02
CA THR A 89 -35.16 -10.23 -9.90
C THR A 89 -34.47 -11.53 -10.30
N PRO A 90 -35.03 -12.72 -10.00
CA PRO A 90 -34.49 -13.98 -10.47
C PRO A 90 -34.30 -13.99 -12.00
N GLY A 91 -33.25 -14.67 -12.48
CA GLY A 91 -32.85 -14.73 -13.88
C GLY A 91 -32.07 -13.51 -14.39
N THR A 92 -31.88 -12.48 -13.58
CA THR A 92 -31.09 -11.28 -13.93
C THR A 92 -29.79 -11.23 -13.14
N ILE A 93 -28.66 -10.93 -13.81
CA ILE A 93 -27.38 -10.73 -13.12
C ILE A 93 -27.45 -9.43 -12.33
N PHE A 94 -27.29 -9.53 -11.02
CA PHE A 94 -27.18 -8.41 -10.09
C PHE A 94 -25.70 -8.13 -9.81
N GLN A 95 -25.34 -6.84 -9.73
CA GLN A 95 -23.99 -6.41 -9.37
C GLN A 95 -24.01 -5.57 -8.10
N THR A 96 -23.04 -5.84 -7.22
CA THR A 96 -22.80 -5.04 -6.02
C THR A 96 -21.32 -4.82 -5.80
N GLU A 97 -20.96 -3.85 -4.96
CA GLU A 97 -19.59 -3.63 -4.51
C GLU A 97 -19.37 -4.24 -3.13
N ILE A 98 -18.27 -4.95 -2.96
CA ILE A 98 -17.77 -5.42 -1.67
C ILE A 98 -16.38 -4.84 -1.41
N THR A 99 -16.01 -4.68 -0.15
CA THR A 99 -14.64 -4.30 0.25
C THR A 99 -14.03 -5.42 1.06
N LEU A 100 -12.82 -5.85 0.69
CA LEU A 100 -12.12 -6.91 1.41
C LEU A 100 -11.33 -6.32 2.60
N PRO A 101 -11.52 -6.82 3.83
CA PRO A 101 -10.85 -6.29 5.02
C PRO A 101 -9.41 -6.81 5.21
N HIS A 102 -9.06 -7.97 4.65
CA HIS A 102 -7.80 -8.65 4.97
C HIS A 102 -7.01 -9.06 3.74
N ALA A 103 -5.68 -8.97 3.85
CA ALA A 103 -4.72 -9.37 2.80
C ALA A 103 -4.46 -10.88 2.84
N GLU A 104 -5.54 -11.66 2.86
CA GLU A 104 -5.55 -13.11 2.89
C GLU A 104 -6.85 -13.62 2.26
N LYS A 105 -7.16 -14.91 2.41
CA LYS A 105 -8.43 -15.46 1.91
C LYS A 105 -9.61 -14.85 2.65
N ASN A 106 -10.46 -14.13 1.91
CA ASN A 106 -11.74 -13.65 2.39
C ASN A 106 -12.85 -14.58 1.87
N ILE A 107 -13.75 -14.99 2.76
CA ILE A 107 -14.90 -15.82 2.44
C ILE A 107 -16.09 -14.90 2.20
N ILE A 108 -16.60 -14.90 0.98
CA ILE A 108 -17.81 -14.16 0.62
C ILE A 108 -18.95 -15.14 0.50
N GLN A 109 -20.00 -14.89 1.25
CA GLN A 109 -21.20 -15.71 1.23
C GLN A 109 -22.37 -14.87 0.77
N ALA A 110 -23.11 -15.39 -0.22
CA ALA A 110 -24.39 -14.85 -0.63
C ALA A 110 -25.48 -15.88 -0.28
N THR A 111 -26.54 -15.44 0.37
CA THR A 111 -27.70 -16.27 0.72
C THR A 111 -28.98 -15.65 0.20
N THR A 112 -29.97 -16.47 -0.09
CA THR A 112 -31.34 -16.04 -0.41
C THR A 112 -32.37 -16.78 0.43
N ASP A 113 -33.60 -16.28 0.46
CA ASP A 113 -34.70 -16.92 1.19
C ASP A 113 -34.95 -18.34 0.68
N THR A 114 -35.37 -19.22 1.60
CA THR A 114 -35.79 -20.60 1.32
C THR A 114 -37.31 -20.71 1.33
N TYR A 115 -37.86 -21.55 0.46
CA TYR A 115 -39.29 -21.81 0.31
C TYR A 115 -39.59 -23.30 0.47
N GLU A 116 -40.80 -23.60 0.95
CA GLU A 116 -41.24 -24.99 1.07
C GLU A 116 -41.35 -25.65 -0.31
N GLY A 117 -40.95 -26.92 -0.40
CA GLY A 117 -40.96 -27.68 -1.65
C GLY A 117 -39.73 -27.46 -2.54
N GLU A 118 -38.72 -26.71 -2.09
CA GLU A 118 -37.42 -26.64 -2.77
C GLU A 118 -36.69 -27.99 -2.76
N LEU A 119 -35.99 -28.29 -3.86
CA LEU A 119 -35.17 -29.50 -4.02
C LEU A 119 -34.04 -29.56 -3.00
N SER A 120 -33.36 -28.43 -2.76
CA SER A 120 -32.27 -28.35 -1.80
C SER A 120 -32.09 -26.95 -1.25
N PHE A 121 -32.15 -26.82 0.08
CA PHE A 121 -31.83 -25.57 0.74
C PHE A 121 -30.35 -25.17 0.67
N ASP A 122 -29.47 -26.10 0.25
CA ASP A 122 -28.07 -25.78 0.03
C ASP A 122 -27.86 -24.89 -1.20
N ASN A 123 -28.79 -24.92 -2.17
CA ASN A 123 -28.72 -24.07 -3.36
C ASN A 123 -29.04 -22.61 -3.07
N ASN A 124 -29.67 -22.30 -1.93
CA ASN A 124 -29.93 -20.95 -1.46
C ASN A 124 -28.71 -20.27 -0.83
N ARG A 125 -27.52 -20.91 -0.86
CA ARG A 125 -26.25 -20.37 -0.37
C ARG A 125 -25.11 -20.59 -1.38
N ALA A 126 -24.43 -19.51 -1.75
CA ALA A 126 -23.20 -19.54 -2.53
C ALA A 126 -22.02 -19.03 -1.71
N ILE A 127 -20.84 -19.64 -1.91
CA ILE A 127 -19.59 -19.21 -1.29
C ILE A 127 -18.54 -18.97 -2.38
N ALA A 128 -17.85 -17.84 -2.30
CA ALA A 128 -16.66 -17.52 -3.07
C ALA A 128 -15.51 -17.21 -2.12
N VAL A 129 -14.29 -17.60 -2.50
CA VAL A 129 -13.07 -17.23 -1.78
C VAL A 129 -12.28 -16.29 -2.66
N ILE A 130 -12.05 -15.07 -2.18
CA ILE A 130 -11.24 -14.06 -2.86
C ILE A 130 -10.04 -13.72 -1.97
N GLU A 131 -8.84 -13.86 -2.52
CA GLU A 131 -7.61 -13.53 -1.81
C GLU A 131 -7.34 -12.02 -1.91
N GLY A 132 -7.32 -11.36 -0.75
CA GLY A 132 -7.00 -9.95 -0.67
C GLY A 132 -5.51 -9.72 -0.90
N ILE A 133 -5.17 -8.81 -1.80
CA ILE A 133 -3.80 -8.35 -2.03
C ILE A 133 -3.68 -6.87 -1.67
N ARG A 134 -2.49 -6.47 -1.22
CA ARG A 134 -2.17 -5.05 -1.02
C ARG A 134 -1.73 -4.44 -2.33
N GLU A 135 -2.01 -3.15 -2.50
CA GLU A 135 -1.35 -2.37 -3.53
C GLU A 135 0.09 -2.09 -3.09
N ASN A 136 1.03 -2.16 -4.02
CA ASN A 136 2.42 -1.82 -3.71
C ASN A 136 2.55 -0.31 -3.47
N LEU A 137 3.30 0.05 -2.44
CA LEU A 137 3.67 1.42 -2.16
C LEU A 137 4.70 1.89 -3.18
N ARG A 138 4.36 2.93 -3.94
CA ARG A 138 5.27 3.54 -4.91
C ARG A 138 6.14 4.56 -4.20
N VAL A 139 7.45 4.29 -4.12
CA VAL A 139 8.41 5.15 -3.40
C VAL A 139 9.41 5.74 -4.38
N LEU A 140 9.55 7.07 -4.36
CA LEU A 140 10.59 7.79 -5.08
C LEU A 140 11.73 8.12 -4.10
N LEU A 141 12.87 7.43 -4.21
CA LEU A 141 14.08 7.74 -3.46
C LEU A 141 15.02 8.57 -4.33
N ILE A 142 15.36 9.76 -3.87
CA ILE A 142 16.34 10.63 -4.52
C ILE A 142 17.48 10.87 -3.55
N SER A 143 18.63 10.30 -3.88
CA SER A 143 19.83 10.42 -3.09
C SER A 143 20.77 11.48 -3.67
N GLY A 144 21.41 12.24 -2.80
CA GLY A 144 22.46 13.19 -3.18
C GLY A 144 23.76 12.49 -3.55
N ALA A 145 24.86 12.86 -2.87
CA ALA A 145 26.16 12.25 -3.11
C ALA A 145 26.21 10.81 -2.58
N PRO A 146 26.91 9.88 -3.27
CA PRO A 146 27.05 8.50 -2.79
C PRO A 146 27.67 8.44 -1.40
N TYR A 147 27.00 7.72 -0.49
CA TYR A 147 27.49 7.46 0.86
C TYR A 147 26.98 6.10 1.37
N ASN A 148 27.44 5.65 2.55
CA ASN A 148 27.08 4.32 3.07
C ASN A 148 25.58 4.12 3.32
N GLY A 149 24.81 5.19 3.55
CA GLY A 149 23.38 5.11 3.84
C GLY A 149 22.48 4.94 2.61
N GLU A 150 22.90 5.40 1.43
CA GLU A 150 22.13 5.21 0.19
C GLU A 150 21.88 3.71 -0.08
N ARG A 151 22.93 2.88 0.04
CA ARG A 151 22.81 1.43 -0.10
C ARG A 151 21.88 0.83 0.94
N THR A 152 21.93 1.34 2.16
CA THR A 152 21.09 0.87 3.26
C THR A 152 19.61 1.11 2.96
N TRP A 153 19.24 2.32 2.55
CA TRP A 153 17.85 2.64 2.18
C TRP A 153 17.36 1.80 1.03
N ARG A 154 18.17 1.67 -0.04
CA ARG A 154 17.79 0.86 -1.19
C ARG A 154 17.64 -0.61 -0.83
N ASP A 155 18.58 -1.19 -0.10
CA ASP A 155 18.55 -2.61 0.27
C ASP A 155 17.35 -2.88 1.21
N LEU A 156 17.03 -1.95 2.12
CA LEU A 156 15.84 -1.99 2.97
C LEU A 156 14.55 -1.93 2.15
N LEU A 157 14.40 -0.94 1.27
CA LEU A 157 13.17 -0.73 0.49
C LEU A 157 12.94 -1.83 -0.54
N LYS A 158 14.01 -2.34 -1.18
CA LYS A 158 13.92 -3.46 -2.13
C LYS A 158 13.63 -4.80 -1.48
N SER A 159 13.88 -4.94 -0.19
CA SER A 159 13.62 -6.21 0.52
C SER A 159 12.13 -6.46 0.79
N ASP A 160 11.31 -5.42 0.74
CA ASP A 160 9.85 -5.52 0.90
C ASP A 160 9.17 -5.65 -0.48
N SER A 161 8.51 -6.79 -0.72
CA SER A 161 7.79 -7.04 -1.97
C SER A 161 6.59 -6.12 -2.19
N ASN A 162 6.15 -5.41 -1.15
CA ASN A 162 5.06 -4.44 -1.22
C ASN A 162 5.55 -3.03 -1.63
N ILE A 163 6.82 -2.86 -2.01
CA ILE A 163 7.38 -1.55 -2.37
C ILE A 163 7.85 -1.55 -3.82
N ASP A 164 7.28 -0.65 -4.61
CA ASP A 164 7.74 -0.33 -5.97
C ASP A 164 8.69 0.88 -5.88
N LEU A 165 10.00 0.59 -5.81
CA LEU A 165 11.04 1.61 -5.64
C LEU A 165 11.55 2.17 -6.97
N VAL A 166 11.40 3.48 -7.16
CA VAL A 166 12.12 4.26 -8.16
C VAL A 166 13.25 5.01 -7.46
N HIS A 167 14.51 4.69 -7.78
CA HIS A 167 15.69 5.27 -7.12
C HIS A 167 16.59 6.00 -8.11
N PHE A 168 16.96 7.24 -7.77
CA PHE A 168 17.97 8.02 -8.48
C PHE A 168 19.04 8.54 -7.53
N THR A 169 20.29 8.56 -7.99
CA THR A 169 21.42 9.19 -7.28
C THR A 169 22.01 10.27 -8.17
N ILE A 170 22.16 11.48 -7.66
CA ILE A 170 22.76 12.58 -8.42
C ILE A 170 24.28 12.48 -8.30
N LEU A 171 24.89 11.71 -9.21
CA LEU A 171 26.30 11.32 -9.16
C LEU A 171 27.31 12.45 -9.44
N ARG A 172 26.90 13.63 -9.91
CA ARG A 172 27.84 14.69 -10.32
C ARG A 172 27.29 16.12 -10.13
N PRO A 173 27.97 16.97 -9.34
CA PRO A 173 27.77 18.42 -9.39
C PRO A 173 28.22 18.96 -10.78
N PRO A 174 27.43 19.81 -11.44
CA PRO A 174 27.69 20.28 -12.81
C PRO A 174 29.00 21.07 -12.97
N GLU A 175 29.58 21.54 -11.86
CA GLU A 175 30.84 22.27 -11.84
C GLU A 175 32.07 21.39 -12.12
N LYS A 176 31.95 20.05 -12.01
CA LYS A 176 32.97 19.07 -12.44
C LYS A 176 32.65 18.50 -13.83
N ALA A 177 32.30 19.37 -14.77
CA ALA A 177 32.12 18.98 -16.16
C ALA A 177 33.50 18.92 -16.84
N ASP A 178 33.94 17.71 -17.17
CA ASP A 178 34.83 17.53 -18.33
C ASP A 178 34.15 18.15 -19.55
N ASN A 179 34.91 18.74 -20.46
CA ASN A 179 34.42 19.35 -21.71
C ASN A 179 33.79 18.34 -22.70
N THR A 180 33.45 17.14 -22.24
CA THR A 180 32.79 16.10 -23.00
C THR A 180 31.31 16.46 -23.17
N PRO A 181 30.79 16.54 -24.41
CA PRO A 181 29.37 16.75 -24.68
C PRO A 181 28.48 15.82 -23.85
N LEU A 182 27.36 16.35 -23.31
CA LEU A 182 26.38 15.57 -22.53
C LEU A 182 25.89 14.30 -23.24
N SER A 183 25.88 14.30 -24.59
CA SER A 183 25.53 13.14 -25.43
C SER A 183 26.59 12.03 -25.47
N GLN A 184 27.81 12.30 -25.03
CA GLN A 184 28.95 11.37 -25.04
C GLN A 184 29.28 10.79 -23.66
N LEU A 185 28.65 11.30 -22.60
CA LEU A 185 28.62 10.64 -21.30
C LEU A 185 27.42 9.70 -21.33
N SER A 186 27.61 8.38 -21.37
CA SER A 186 26.53 7.38 -21.33
C SER A 186 25.80 7.35 -19.97
N LEU A 187 25.27 8.49 -19.55
CA LEU A 187 24.43 8.68 -18.38
C LEU A 187 22.99 8.79 -18.87
N VAL A 188 22.12 7.93 -18.35
CA VAL A 188 20.67 8.12 -18.46
C VAL A 188 20.35 9.49 -17.84
N VAL A 189 19.78 10.39 -18.64
CA VAL A 189 19.40 11.74 -18.18
C VAL A 189 18.37 11.57 -17.07
N PHE A 190 18.54 12.32 -15.98
CA PHE A 190 17.58 12.31 -14.87
C PHE A 190 16.21 12.80 -15.39
N PRO A 191 15.14 11.96 -15.37
CA PRO A 191 13.89 12.25 -16.05
C PRO A 191 13.00 13.18 -15.19
N THR A 192 13.46 14.40 -14.95
CA THR A 192 12.84 15.35 -14.02
C THR A 192 11.37 15.62 -14.34
N THR A 193 11.02 15.83 -15.61
CA THR A 193 9.64 16.10 -16.02
C THR A 193 8.74 14.90 -15.76
N GLN A 194 9.16 13.69 -16.14
CA GLN A 194 8.39 12.48 -15.90
C GLN A 194 8.14 12.28 -14.39
N LEU A 195 9.17 12.42 -13.56
CA LEU A 195 9.06 12.16 -12.12
C LEU A 195 8.28 13.24 -11.37
N PHE A 196 8.55 14.51 -11.64
CA PHE A 196 8.04 15.63 -10.82
C PHE A 196 6.83 16.34 -11.43
N VAL A 197 6.43 16.01 -12.67
CA VAL A 197 5.26 16.60 -13.34
C VAL A 197 4.24 15.53 -13.67
N GLU A 198 4.65 14.49 -14.38
CA GLU A 198 3.71 13.48 -14.91
C GLU A 198 3.36 12.43 -13.84
N GLU A 199 4.35 11.91 -13.13
CA GLU A 199 4.19 10.78 -12.21
C GLU A 199 4.21 11.16 -10.73
N ILE A 200 4.40 12.44 -10.37
CA ILE A 200 4.59 12.84 -8.96
C ILE A 200 3.44 12.40 -8.05
N ASN A 201 2.21 12.40 -8.55
CA ASN A 201 1.02 11.99 -7.81
C ASN A 201 0.83 10.46 -7.76
N ASN A 202 1.66 9.69 -8.47
CA ASN A 202 1.65 8.24 -8.42
C ASN A 202 2.55 7.69 -7.32
N PHE A 203 3.34 8.54 -6.64
CA PHE A 203 4.18 8.13 -5.51
C PHE A 203 3.45 8.33 -4.19
N ASP A 204 3.43 7.31 -3.36
CA ASP A 204 2.91 7.36 -1.99
C ASP A 204 3.89 8.06 -1.04
N LEU A 205 5.19 8.00 -1.36
CA LEU A 205 6.26 8.63 -0.59
C LEU A 205 7.39 9.11 -1.50
N ILE A 206 7.87 10.32 -1.23
CA ILE A 206 9.14 10.84 -1.73
C ILE A 206 10.15 10.84 -0.58
N ILE A 207 11.33 10.28 -0.80
CA ILE A 207 12.45 10.29 0.15
C ILE A 207 13.59 11.11 -0.46
N LEU A 208 14.01 12.16 0.24
CA LEU A 208 15.21 12.94 -0.06
C LEU A 208 16.31 12.53 0.91
N ASP A 209 17.33 11.84 0.40
CA ASP A 209 18.38 11.24 1.22
C ASP A 209 19.74 11.92 0.96
N GLY A 210 20.25 12.67 1.93
CA GLY A 210 21.50 13.43 1.75
C GLY A 210 21.43 14.43 0.60
N PHE A 211 20.22 14.90 0.25
CA PHE A 211 19.97 15.63 -0.97
C PHE A 211 20.26 17.12 -0.79
N GLN A 212 21.14 17.66 -1.64
CA GLN A 212 21.53 19.06 -1.62
C GLN A 212 20.96 19.82 -2.82
N HIS A 213 20.58 21.07 -2.58
CA HIS A 213 20.26 22.00 -3.65
C HIS A 213 21.48 22.22 -4.53
N SER A 214 21.36 21.82 -5.80
CA SER A 214 22.37 22.04 -6.82
C SER A 214 21.69 22.47 -8.12
N ASN A 215 22.48 23.02 -9.05
CA ASN A 215 22.00 23.47 -10.36
C ASN A 215 21.43 22.34 -11.24
N VAL A 216 21.47 21.08 -10.78
CA VAL A 216 20.91 19.91 -11.48
C VAL A 216 19.39 19.88 -11.43
N LEU A 217 18.78 20.34 -10.34
CA LEU A 217 17.32 20.33 -10.18
C LEU A 217 16.80 21.78 -10.14
N PRO A 218 16.09 22.25 -11.18
CA PRO A 218 15.45 23.56 -11.19
C PRO A 218 14.53 23.81 -10.00
N LEU A 219 14.46 25.07 -9.52
CA LEU A 219 13.67 25.48 -8.35
C LEU A 219 12.19 25.08 -8.45
N ILE A 220 11.61 25.07 -9.66
CA ILE A 220 10.22 24.72 -9.89
C ILE A 220 9.88 23.28 -9.45
N TYR A 221 10.82 22.34 -9.54
CA TYR A 221 10.56 20.96 -9.14
C TYR A 221 10.48 20.81 -7.61
N TYR A 222 11.22 21.60 -6.84
CA TYR A 222 11.06 21.66 -5.38
C TYR A 222 9.68 22.22 -5.00
N ASP A 223 9.17 23.18 -5.77
CA ASP A 223 7.81 23.70 -5.59
C ASP A 223 6.76 22.62 -5.88
N TYR A 224 6.94 21.80 -6.93
CA TYR A 224 6.06 20.66 -7.19
C TYR A 224 6.07 19.62 -6.07
N ILE A 225 7.23 19.33 -5.47
CA ILE A 225 7.31 18.45 -4.28
C ILE A 225 6.55 19.09 -3.10
N ALA A 226 6.72 20.40 -2.85
CA ALA A 226 6.00 21.10 -1.80
C ALA A 226 4.48 21.05 -2.02
N GLN A 227 4.02 21.26 -3.25
CA GLN A 227 2.60 21.14 -3.62
C GLN A 227 2.08 19.70 -3.48
N TYR A 228 2.87 18.70 -3.87
CA TYR A 228 2.54 17.29 -3.70
C TYR A 228 2.26 16.96 -2.23
N VAL A 229 3.13 17.41 -1.31
CA VAL A 229 2.91 17.27 0.13
C VAL A 229 1.62 17.99 0.54
N GLN A 230 1.44 19.26 0.19
CA GLN A 230 0.24 20.01 0.56
C GLN A 230 -1.07 19.32 0.14
N LYS A 231 -1.06 18.59 -0.98
CA LYS A 231 -2.20 17.86 -1.53
C LYS A 231 -2.47 16.49 -0.89
N GLY A 232 -1.57 15.97 -0.05
CA GLY A 232 -1.75 14.68 0.62
C GLY A 232 -0.53 13.75 0.56
N GLY A 233 0.50 14.11 -0.21
CA GLY A 233 1.70 13.31 -0.35
C GLY A 233 2.52 13.19 0.93
N ALA A 234 3.35 12.14 1.02
CA ALA A 234 4.29 11.96 2.10
C ALA A 234 5.72 12.30 1.66
N LEU A 235 6.46 13.01 2.51
CA LEU A 235 7.86 13.37 2.28
C LEU A 235 8.72 12.96 3.48
N LEU A 236 9.80 12.21 3.23
CA LEU A 236 10.84 11.92 4.21
C LEU A 236 12.13 12.61 3.79
N ILE A 237 12.75 13.35 4.71
CA ILE A 237 14.01 14.03 4.49
C ILE A 237 15.03 13.47 5.48
N VAL A 238 16.10 12.86 4.97
CA VAL A 238 17.24 12.40 5.76
C VAL A 238 18.37 13.38 5.54
N THR A 239 18.73 14.13 6.58
CA THR A 239 19.68 15.23 6.47
C THR A 239 21.07 14.86 6.99
N GLY A 240 22.07 15.24 6.21
CA GLY A 240 23.48 15.24 6.57
C GLY A 240 24.05 16.67 6.62
N PRO A 241 25.39 16.80 6.58
CA PRO A 241 26.09 18.09 6.61
C PRO A 241 25.60 19.12 5.57
N GLU A 242 25.09 18.66 4.43
CA GLU A 242 24.55 19.50 3.36
C GLU A 242 23.34 20.34 3.79
N PHE A 243 22.61 19.90 4.81
CA PHE A 243 21.49 20.70 5.32
C PHE A 243 21.94 21.95 6.07
N ALA A 244 23.17 21.98 6.59
CA ALA A 244 23.72 23.10 7.35
C ALA A 244 24.48 24.13 6.48
N ASN A 245 24.65 23.89 5.18
CA ASN A 245 25.46 24.73 4.30
C ASN A 245 24.63 25.57 3.31
N GLU A 246 25.30 26.24 2.36
CA GLU A 246 24.67 27.08 1.34
C GLU A 246 23.77 26.30 0.35
N GLN A 247 23.99 25.01 0.20
CA GLN A 247 23.24 24.10 -0.66
C GLN A 247 22.07 23.42 0.09
N SER A 248 21.69 23.95 1.26
CA SER A 248 20.57 23.41 2.03
C SER A 248 19.24 23.46 1.28
N LEU A 249 18.44 22.41 1.43
CA LEU A 249 17.04 22.39 0.97
C LEU A 249 16.20 23.52 1.56
N ALA A 250 16.59 24.05 2.72
CA ALA A 250 15.95 25.20 3.34
C ALA A 250 16.04 26.49 2.49
N LYS A 251 16.91 26.53 1.46
CA LYS A 251 17.02 27.65 0.51
C LYS A 251 16.20 27.45 -0.77
N THR A 252 15.33 26.45 -0.80
CA THR A 252 14.46 26.12 -1.93
C THR A 252 12.98 26.30 -1.54
N PRO A 253 12.02 26.24 -2.49
CA PRO A 253 10.58 26.23 -2.17
C PRO A 253 10.14 25.16 -1.14
N LEU A 254 10.92 24.10 -0.93
CA LEU A 254 10.66 23.12 0.13
C LEU A 254 10.62 23.73 1.53
N ILE A 255 11.20 24.91 1.76
CA ILE A 255 11.14 25.62 3.05
C ILE A 255 9.71 25.73 3.60
N SER A 256 8.71 25.77 2.72
CA SER A 256 7.29 25.84 3.08
C SER A 256 6.73 24.57 3.75
N VAL A 257 7.38 23.42 3.59
CA VAL A 257 6.96 22.12 4.12
C VAL A 257 7.97 21.50 5.11
N LEU A 258 9.14 22.13 5.33
CA LEU A 258 10.16 21.59 6.23
C LEU A 258 9.70 21.61 7.70
N PRO A 259 9.88 20.51 8.47
CA PRO A 259 9.54 20.47 9.90
C PRO A 259 10.40 21.39 10.78
N ALA A 260 11.63 21.71 10.34
CA ALA A 260 12.57 22.58 11.01
C ALA A 260 13.58 23.20 10.02
N LEU A 261 14.29 24.24 10.46
CA LEU A 261 15.34 24.91 9.68
C LEU A 261 16.73 24.61 10.27
N PRO A 262 17.79 24.58 9.46
CA PRO A 262 19.14 24.42 9.97
C PRO A 262 19.56 25.66 10.76
N ASN A 263 20.36 25.50 11.81
CA ASN A 263 21.02 26.61 12.49
C ASN A 263 22.49 26.82 12.05
N GLY A 264 22.95 26.01 11.10
CA GLY A 264 24.32 26.04 10.54
C GLY A 264 25.36 25.21 11.30
N ALA A 265 25.02 24.62 12.45
CA ALA A 265 25.94 23.80 13.23
C ALA A 265 25.75 22.30 12.97
N ILE A 266 26.88 21.57 13.00
CA ILE A 266 26.93 20.11 12.93
C ILE A 266 27.47 19.61 14.26
N ILE A 267 26.71 18.75 14.94
CA ILE A 267 27.11 18.15 16.20
C ILE A 267 27.84 16.85 15.89
N GLN A 268 29.16 16.82 16.09
CA GLN A 268 30.01 15.65 15.87
C GLN A 268 30.47 15.05 17.19
N LYS A 269 29.64 14.20 17.79
CA LYS A 269 29.99 13.43 18.99
C LYS A 269 29.13 12.18 19.12
N PRO A 270 29.59 11.15 19.86
CA PRO A 270 28.77 9.98 20.11
C PRO A 270 27.53 10.31 20.95
N PHE A 271 26.36 9.87 20.52
CA PHE A 271 25.11 9.90 21.27
C PHE A 271 24.30 8.64 21.02
N ARG A 272 23.44 8.25 21.97
CA ARG A 272 22.44 7.22 21.75
C ARG A 272 21.10 7.89 21.44
N PRO A 273 20.47 7.58 20.30
CA PRO A 273 19.09 7.99 20.08
C PRO A 273 18.18 7.53 21.22
N THR A 274 17.17 8.33 21.55
CA THR A 274 16.14 8.00 22.54
C THR A 274 14.77 8.44 22.05
N LEU A 275 13.70 7.82 22.56
CA LEU A 275 12.34 8.26 22.25
C LEU A 275 11.95 9.47 23.10
N THR A 276 11.16 10.37 22.53
CA THR A 276 10.41 11.34 23.34
C THR A 276 9.17 10.68 23.93
N LYS A 277 8.50 11.36 24.87
CA LYS A 277 7.18 10.94 25.38
C LYS A 277 6.15 10.75 24.25
N GLU A 278 6.20 11.59 23.22
CA GLU A 278 5.34 11.43 22.04
C GLU A 278 5.79 10.22 21.21
N GLY A 279 7.10 10.05 20.99
CA GLY A 279 7.67 8.89 20.32
C GLY A 279 7.31 7.54 20.96
N GLU A 280 7.20 7.44 22.28
CA GLU A 280 6.78 6.20 22.93
C GLU A 280 5.35 5.76 22.55
N ARG A 281 4.49 6.71 22.17
CA ARG A 281 3.07 6.47 21.84
C ARG A 281 2.83 6.45 20.33
N HIS A 282 3.71 7.13 19.58
CA HIS A 282 3.52 7.37 18.17
C HIS A 282 3.65 6.08 17.35
N PRO A 283 2.74 5.80 16.40
CA PRO A 283 2.80 4.60 15.58
C PRO A 283 4.17 4.38 14.91
N VAL A 284 4.73 5.43 14.29
CA VAL A 284 6.05 5.44 13.61
C VAL A 284 7.20 4.81 14.42
N THR A 285 7.17 4.95 15.74
CA THR A 285 8.25 4.54 16.65
C THR A 285 7.86 3.36 17.55
N ARG A 286 6.60 2.90 17.50
CA ARG A 286 6.06 1.82 18.34
C ARG A 286 6.83 0.50 18.20
N GLY A 287 7.39 0.24 17.03
CA GLY A 287 8.18 -0.97 16.73
C GLY A 287 9.67 -0.87 17.02
N LEU A 288 10.20 0.32 17.35
CA LEU A 288 11.65 0.53 17.50
C LEU A 288 12.18 0.05 18.85
N ALA A 289 11.45 0.33 19.94
CA ALA A 289 11.82 -0.09 21.28
C ALA A 289 10.87 -1.20 21.72
N THR A 290 11.40 -2.41 21.88
CA THR A 290 10.60 -3.59 22.28
C THR A 290 11.05 -4.08 23.66
N PRO A 291 10.23 -4.89 24.38
CA PRO A 291 10.66 -5.50 25.63
C PRO A 291 11.95 -6.32 25.51
N THR A 292 12.17 -6.93 24.33
CA THR A 292 13.37 -7.73 24.02
C THR A 292 14.56 -6.90 23.54
N HIS A 293 14.34 -5.68 23.05
CA HIS A 293 15.37 -4.76 22.60
C HIS A 293 15.00 -3.31 22.96
N PRO A 294 15.21 -2.91 24.23
CA PRO A 294 14.87 -1.57 24.71
C PRO A 294 15.82 -0.51 24.14
N ALA A 295 15.38 0.75 24.11
CA ALA A 295 16.16 1.86 23.57
C ALA A 295 17.54 2.06 24.22
N SER A 296 17.73 1.59 25.46
CA SER A 296 19.02 1.61 26.15
C SER A 296 20.09 0.70 25.50
N GLN A 297 19.68 -0.27 24.69
CA GLN A 297 20.57 -1.18 23.96
C GLN A 297 20.90 -0.70 22.54
N TRP A 298 20.31 0.40 22.09
CA TRP A 298 20.59 0.92 20.76
C TRP A 298 22.05 1.37 20.61
N GLY A 299 22.61 1.12 19.43
CA GLY A 299 23.95 1.56 19.05
C GLY A 299 24.05 3.09 18.97
N ARG A 300 25.25 3.63 19.15
CA ARG A 300 25.48 5.09 19.07
C ARG A 300 25.51 5.59 17.63
N TRP A 301 25.08 6.82 17.45
CA TRP A 301 25.39 7.64 16.26
C TRP A 301 26.43 8.69 16.64
N LEU A 302 27.10 9.26 15.64
CA LEU A 302 28.27 10.12 15.81
C LEU A 302 28.04 11.54 15.28
N ARG A 303 27.00 11.75 14.46
CA ARG A 303 26.68 13.02 13.84
C ARG A 303 25.18 13.34 13.89
N GLN A 304 24.87 14.59 14.21
CA GLN A 304 23.53 15.16 14.16
C GLN A 304 23.57 16.59 13.62
N ILE A 305 22.54 16.97 12.88
CA ILE A 305 22.39 18.33 12.35
C ILE A 305 21.60 19.17 13.32
N ALA A 306 22.17 20.31 13.71
CA ALA A 306 21.51 21.21 14.65
C ALA A 306 20.52 22.12 13.91
N ILE A 307 19.40 22.37 14.57
CA ILE A 307 18.25 23.04 13.97
C ILE A 307 17.74 24.18 14.85
N GLN A 308 16.86 24.97 14.25
CA GLN A 308 16.07 26.02 14.89
C GLN A 308 14.62 25.96 14.41
N ASN A 309 13.72 26.62 15.15
CA ASN A 309 12.31 26.77 14.81
C ASN A 309 11.52 25.46 14.64
N THR A 310 11.38 24.68 15.71
CA THR A 310 10.60 23.43 15.74
C THR A 310 9.11 23.61 16.04
N ASN A 311 8.61 24.85 16.08
CA ASN A 311 7.26 25.15 16.58
C ASN A 311 6.12 24.52 15.75
N LYS A 312 6.42 23.99 14.56
CA LYS A 312 5.46 23.35 13.65
C LYS A 312 5.62 21.83 13.55
N SER A 313 6.44 21.23 14.41
CA SER A 313 6.76 19.80 14.34
C SER A 313 6.75 19.13 15.71
N ILE A 314 6.56 17.82 15.70
CA ILE A 314 6.54 16.97 16.87
C ILE A 314 7.83 16.15 16.86
N PRO A 315 8.77 16.37 17.80
CA PRO A 315 9.92 15.51 17.97
C PRO A 315 9.49 14.17 18.56
N ILE A 316 9.78 13.08 17.84
CA ILE A 316 9.50 11.71 18.27
C ILE A 316 10.77 10.97 18.72
N MET A 317 11.95 11.46 18.32
CA MET A 317 13.23 11.00 18.83
C MET A 317 14.14 12.16 19.21
N LYS A 318 15.04 11.92 20.16
CA LYS A 318 16.13 12.82 20.56
C LYS A 318 17.48 12.17 20.32
N GLY A 319 18.50 13.00 20.20
CA GLY A 319 19.88 12.57 20.02
C GLY A 319 20.83 13.32 20.94
N ALA A 320 21.91 13.83 20.38
CA ALA A 320 22.95 14.56 21.11
C ALA A 320 22.36 15.73 21.91
N ASP A 321 22.76 15.86 23.18
CA ASP A 321 22.32 16.95 24.07
C ASP A 321 20.79 17.08 24.19
N GLU A 322 20.06 15.95 24.12
CA GLU A 322 18.59 15.93 24.13
C GLU A 322 17.93 16.69 22.97
N GLN A 323 18.71 17.07 21.95
CA GLN A 323 18.22 17.78 20.76
C GLN A 323 17.35 16.86 19.90
N PRO A 324 16.31 17.39 19.23
CA PRO A 324 15.47 16.61 18.32
C PRO A 324 16.30 15.88 17.25
N LEU A 325 15.98 14.61 17.05
CA LEU A 325 16.63 13.75 16.06
C LEU A 325 15.68 13.37 14.92
N LEU A 326 14.43 13.06 15.24
CA LEU A 326 13.39 12.77 14.25
C LEU A 326 12.16 13.61 14.55
N LEU A 327 11.76 14.39 13.56
CA LEU A 327 10.61 15.29 13.59
C LEU A 327 9.52 14.80 12.65
N LEU A 328 8.27 14.95 13.08
CA LEU A 328 7.09 14.77 12.24
C LEU A 328 6.30 16.07 12.16
N SER A 329 5.74 16.39 10.99
CA SER A 329 4.80 17.48 10.83
C SER A 329 3.75 17.16 9.78
N HIS A 330 2.64 17.89 9.84
CA HIS A 330 1.62 17.88 8.79
C HIS A 330 1.68 19.20 8.02
N THR A 331 1.48 19.16 6.71
CA THR A 331 1.39 20.36 5.88
C THR A 331 0.29 20.17 4.84
N GLY A 332 -0.76 20.99 4.94
CA GLY A 332 -2.00 20.74 4.21
C GLY A 332 -2.58 19.38 4.60
N LYS A 333 -2.76 18.50 3.63
CA LYS A 333 -3.20 17.10 3.84
C LYS A 333 -2.05 16.10 3.94
N GLY A 334 -0.82 16.53 3.68
CA GLY A 334 0.35 15.66 3.64
C GLY A 334 1.11 15.56 4.95
N ARG A 335 2.08 14.64 4.93
CA ARG A 335 2.89 14.24 6.08
C ARG A 335 4.37 14.42 5.75
N VAL A 336 5.12 14.97 6.68
CA VAL A 336 6.56 15.19 6.52
C VAL A 336 7.32 14.62 7.69
N GLY A 337 8.28 13.74 7.41
CA GLY A 337 9.28 13.27 8.36
C GLY A 337 10.63 13.89 8.06
N MET A 338 11.36 14.30 9.10
CA MET A 338 12.73 14.81 8.95
C MET A 338 13.65 14.15 9.98
N LEU A 339 14.61 13.37 9.49
CA LEU A 339 15.66 12.74 10.27
C LEU A 339 16.92 13.61 10.21
N LEU A 340 17.38 14.06 11.38
CA LEU A 340 18.46 15.04 11.54
C LEU A 340 19.84 14.38 11.66
N SER A 341 20.03 13.27 10.95
CA SER A 341 21.29 12.54 10.85
C SER A 341 21.26 11.63 9.62
N ASP A 342 22.39 11.61 8.90
CA ASP A 342 22.66 10.70 7.80
C ASP A 342 23.31 9.39 8.27
N GLU A 343 23.37 9.13 9.58
CA GLU A 343 24.07 7.98 10.16
C GLU A 343 23.16 6.82 10.58
N SER A 344 21.90 6.83 10.14
CA SER A 344 20.95 5.72 10.31
C SER A 344 21.49 4.37 9.83
N TRP A 345 22.40 4.38 8.84
CA TRP A 345 23.08 3.19 8.31
C TRP A 345 24.02 2.50 9.29
N LEU A 346 24.44 3.18 10.38
CA LEU A 346 25.24 2.53 11.43
C LEU A 346 24.43 1.36 12.03
N TRP A 347 23.16 1.58 12.32
CA TRP A 347 22.27 0.52 12.81
C TRP A 347 22.03 -0.58 11.77
N ALA A 348 21.95 -0.23 10.49
CA ALA A 348 21.86 -1.23 9.41
C ALA A 348 23.03 -2.20 9.34
N ARG A 349 24.20 -1.77 9.81
CA ARG A 349 25.41 -2.58 9.83
C ARG A 349 25.65 -3.26 11.17
N GLY A 350 24.69 -3.23 12.10
CA GLY A 350 24.87 -3.84 13.42
C GLY A 350 25.81 -3.04 14.33
N PHE A 351 26.10 -1.77 14.01
CA PHE A 351 27.07 -0.98 14.78
C PHE A 351 26.59 -0.86 16.23
N GLU A 352 27.42 -1.34 17.16
CA GLU A 352 27.14 -1.38 18.59
C GLU A 352 25.78 -2.01 18.96
N GLY A 353 25.36 -3.04 18.23
CA GLY A 353 24.11 -3.75 18.50
C GLY A 353 22.86 -3.01 18.02
N GLY A 354 23.02 -1.98 17.17
CA GLY A 354 21.89 -1.39 16.45
C GLY A 354 21.25 -2.41 15.49
N ASP A 355 19.93 -2.41 15.43
CA ASP A 355 19.15 -3.17 14.45
C ASP A 355 18.31 -2.20 13.61
N LEU A 356 18.12 -2.53 12.33
CA LEU A 356 17.45 -1.66 11.38
C LEU A 356 15.95 -1.92 11.35
N THR A 357 15.25 -1.49 12.40
CA THR A 357 13.79 -1.38 12.36
C THR A 357 13.29 -0.06 11.78
N LEU A 358 14.14 0.66 11.03
CA LEU A 358 13.76 1.89 10.30
C LEU A 358 12.70 1.67 9.21
N LEU A 359 12.47 0.41 8.81
CA LEU A 359 11.39 -0.01 7.90
C LEU A 359 10.01 0.46 8.39
N PHE A 360 9.84 0.57 9.72
CA PHE A 360 8.63 1.11 10.34
C PHE A 360 8.41 2.60 10.06
N ILE A 361 9.47 3.40 9.90
CA ILE A 361 9.34 4.84 9.67
C ILE A 361 8.78 5.12 8.27
N VAL A 362 9.20 4.33 7.28
CA VAL A 362 8.68 4.40 5.91
C VAL A 362 7.23 3.95 5.87
N ALA A 363 6.92 2.77 6.42
CA ALA A 363 5.58 2.20 6.37
C ALA A 363 4.52 3.07 7.09
N LEU A 364 4.90 3.75 8.18
CA LEU A 364 3.96 4.52 9.01
C LEU A 364 3.93 6.03 8.71
N LEU A 365 4.91 6.57 7.97
CA LEU A 365 4.75 7.88 7.32
C LEU A 365 3.69 7.82 6.21
N ILE A 366 3.51 6.65 5.61
CA ILE A 366 2.54 6.40 4.53
C ILE A 366 1.19 5.89 5.09
N GLY A 367 1.20 5.13 6.18
CA GLY A 367 0.00 4.52 6.79
C GLY A 367 -0.54 5.25 8.03
N SER A 368 -1.72 5.86 7.87
CA SER A 368 -2.77 5.99 8.91
C SER A 368 -4.11 5.98 8.20
#